data_AF-A0A974S705-F1
#
_entry.id   AF-A0A974S705-F1
#
_cell.length_a   1.000
_cell.length_b   1.000
_cell.length_c   1.000
_cell.angle_alpha   90.00
_cell.angle_beta   90.00
_cell.angle_gamma   90.00
#
_symmetry.space_group_name_H-M   'P 1'
#
loop_
_entity.id
_entity.type
_entity.pdbx_description
1 polymer ?
#
loop_
_entity_poly.entity_id
_entity_poly.type
_entity_poly.pdbx_seq_one_letter_code
_entity_poly.pdbx_strand_id
1 'polypeptide(L)'
;MKGADAWCQKLATQAGAGDHTWRAYLSATDAKGKAINARDRIGKGPWFNAKGVQIASSLDDLHSEAALTGKANSLDEKGNPVKGRGDSPNQHDMMTGSLSDGRLAPPVAMPCPPMRRPEPPPPSRRRT
;
A
#
# COMPACT_ATOMS: atom_id res chain seq x y z
N MET A 1 5.36 -8.75 9.56
CA MET A 1 5.06 -9.26 8.19
C MET A 1 4.56 -10.70 8.16
N LYS A 2 5.06 -11.64 8.99
CA LYS A 2 4.63 -13.06 8.98
C LYS A 2 3.11 -13.29 9.01
N GLY A 3 2.38 -12.55 9.84
CA GLY A 3 0.91 -12.71 9.93
C GLY A 3 0.18 -12.31 8.65
N ALA A 4 0.57 -11.19 8.03
CA ALA A 4 -0.02 -10.74 6.77
C ALA A 4 0.32 -11.70 5.61
N ASP A 5 1.56 -12.20 5.55
CA ASP A 5 1.97 -13.19 4.54
C ASP A 5 1.19 -14.50 4.70
N ALA A 6 1.02 -14.99 5.94
CA ALA A 6 0.24 -16.21 6.21
C ALA A 6 -1.23 -16.05 5.81
N TRP A 7 -1.80 -14.85 5.99
CA TRP A 7 -3.15 -14.54 5.54
C TRP A 7 -3.27 -14.61 4.01
N CYS A 8 -2.34 -13.97 3.29
CA CYS A 8 -2.29 -14.04 1.83
C CYS A 8 -2.15 -15.49 1.33
N GLN A 9 -1.25 -16.27 1.93
CA GLN A 9 -1.05 -17.68 1.57
C GLN A 9 -2.32 -18.51 1.80
N LYS A 10 -3.03 -18.27 2.92
CA LYS A 10 -4.29 -18.97 3.23
C LYS A 10 -5.36 -18.69 2.18
N LEU A 11 -5.56 -17.42 1.83
CA LEU A 11 -6.56 -17.04 0.81
C LEU A 11 -6.21 -17.63 -0.56
N ALA A 12 -4.95 -17.53 -0.96
CA ALA A 12 -4.51 -18.10 -2.23
C ALA A 12 -4.67 -19.63 -2.29
N THR A 13 -4.39 -20.31 -1.18
CA THR A 13 -4.61 -21.77 -1.09
C THR A 13 -6.08 -22.13 -1.28
N GLN A 14 -7.00 -21.36 -0.68
CA GLN A 14 -8.44 -21.54 -0.85
C GLN A 14 -8.91 -21.26 -2.29
N ALA A 15 -8.21 -20.40 -3.01
CA ALA A 15 -8.49 -20.06 -4.41
C ALA A 15 -7.79 -20.99 -5.42
N GLY A 16 -7.02 -21.98 -4.97
CA GLY A 16 -6.30 -22.91 -5.86
C GLY A 16 -4.95 -22.39 -6.38
N ALA A 17 -4.44 -21.28 -5.85
CA ALA A 17 -3.13 -20.72 -6.18
C ALA A 17 -2.08 -20.95 -5.07
N GLY A 18 -2.30 -21.97 -4.22
CA GLY A 18 -1.48 -22.26 -3.04
C GLY A 18 -0.05 -22.72 -3.34
N ASP A 19 0.21 -23.19 -4.56
CA ASP A 19 1.54 -23.66 -4.98
C ASP A 19 2.54 -22.50 -5.19
N HIS A 20 2.05 -21.27 -5.24
CA HIS A 20 2.88 -20.07 -5.25
C HIS A 20 3.17 -19.58 -3.83
N THR A 21 4.28 -18.87 -3.67
CA THR A 21 4.59 -18.15 -2.42
C THR A 21 3.93 -16.78 -2.45
N TRP A 22 2.93 -16.57 -1.60
CA TRP A 22 2.23 -15.29 -1.50
C TRP A 22 2.80 -14.43 -0.37
N ARG A 23 2.96 -13.14 -0.66
CA ARG A 23 3.46 -12.13 0.28
C ARG A 23 2.52 -10.95 0.28
N ALA A 24 2.25 -10.39 1.45
CA ALA A 24 1.55 -9.12 1.54
C ALA A 24 2.47 -8.01 0.99
N TYR A 25 1.96 -7.20 0.06
CA TYR A 25 2.68 -6.05 -0.50
C TYR A 25 2.74 -4.90 0.52
N LEU A 26 3.62 -5.07 1.50
CA LEU A 26 3.80 -4.17 2.63
C LEU A 26 5.30 -3.93 2.84
N SER A 27 5.66 -2.67 3.06
CA SER A 27 6.93 -2.30 3.65
C SER A 27 6.77 -2.08 5.15
N ALA A 28 7.79 -2.44 5.92
CA ALA A 28 7.83 -2.19 7.37
C ALA A 28 9.27 -2.22 7.86
N THR A 29 9.48 -1.75 9.09
CA THR A 29 10.74 -1.92 9.80
C THR A 29 10.71 -3.24 10.57
N ASP A 30 11.80 -4.02 10.51
CA ASP A 30 11.94 -5.21 11.34
C ASP A 30 12.25 -4.87 12.81
N ALA A 31 12.26 -5.89 13.67
CA ALA A 31 12.53 -5.71 15.10
C ALA A 31 13.94 -5.17 15.40
N LYS A 32 14.86 -5.21 14.44
CA LYS A 32 16.24 -4.72 14.54
C LYS A 32 16.41 -3.33 13.90
N GLY A 33 15.32 -2.69 13.47
CA GLY A 33 15.38 -1.38 12.83
C GLY A 33 15.71 -1.42 11.33
N LYS A 34 15.83 -2.60 10.72
CA LYS A 34 16.13 -2.73 9.29
C LYS A 34 14.87 -2.52 8.47
N ALA A 35 14.97 -1.69 7.43
CA ALA A 35 13.91 -1.51 6.46
C ALA A 35 13.67 -2.81 5.67
N ILE A 36 12.41 -3.22 5.61
CA ILE A 36 11.93 -4.26 4.71
C ILE A 36 11.07 -3.57 3.65
N ASN A 37 11.54 -3.57 2.41
CA ASN A 37 10.81 -3.01 1.27
C ASN A 37 9.85 -4.04 0.67
N ALA A 38 8.66 -3.60 0.26
CA ALA A 38 7.67 -4.44 -0.42
C ALA A 38 8.21 -4.97 -1.75
N ARG A 39 8.85 -4.09 -2.53
CA ARG A 39 9.38 -4.41 -3.87
C ARG A 39 10.35 -5.59 -3.85
N ASP A 40 11.22 -5.66 -2.86
CA ASP A 40 12.29 -6.67 -2.78
C ASP A 40 11.75 -8.08 -2.45
N ARG A 41 10.47 -8.19 -2.08
CA ARG A 41 9.86 -9.43 -1.56
C ARG A 41 9.03 -10.20 -2.59
N ILE A 42 8.63 -9.55 -3.69
CA ILE A 42 7.65 -10.09 -4.65
C ILE A 42 8.27 -10.66 -5.93
N GLY A 43 9.60 -10.76 -5.98
CA GLY A 43 10.34 -11.25 -7.16
C GLY A 43 10.56 -10.16 -8.21
N LYS A 44 11.06 -10.55 -9.39
CA LYS A 44 11.41 -9.62 -10.48
C LYS A 44 10.31 -9.48 -11.57
N GLY A 45 9.23 -10.26 -11.46
CA GLY A 45 8.19 -10.37 -12.48
C GLY A 45 8.47 -11.49 -13.49
N PRO A 46 7.62 -11.64 -14.53
CA PRO A 46 6.40 -10.87 -14.78
C PRO A 46 5.28 -11.18 -13.77
N TRP A 47 4.40 -10.21 -13.52
CA TRP A 47 3.22 -10.40 -12.67
C TRP A 47 1.95 -10.47 -13.51
N PHE A 48 1.06 -11.34 -13.08
CA PHE A 48 -0.24 -11.57 -13.70
C PHE A 48 -1.34 -11.41 -12.64
N ASN A 49 -2.52 -10.97 -13.08
CA ASN A 49 -3.70 -11.01 -12.22
C ASN A 49 -4.29 -12.44 -12.14
N ALA A 50 -5.34 -12.61 -11.34
CA ALA A 50 -6.01 -13.91 -11.15
C ALA A 50 -6.59 -14.53 -12.44
N LYS A 51 -6.75 -13.76 -13.52
CA LYS A 51 -7.20 -14.23 -14.84
C LYS A 51 -6.04 -14.49 -15.82
N GLY A 52 -4.80 -14.38 -15.37
CA GLY A 52 -3.61 -14.59 -16.22
C GLY A 52 -3.28 -13.42 -17.15
N VAL A 53 -3.87 -12.24 -16.94
CA VAL A 53 -3.50 -11.03 -17.70
C VAL A 53 -2.24 -10.45 -17.09
N GLN A 54 -1.22 -10.21 -17.92
CA GLN A 54 0.03 -9.59 -17.47
C GLN A 54 -0.24 -8.15 -17.03
N ILE A 55 0.05 -7.84 -15.78
CA ILE A 55 -0.13 -6.50 -15.22
C ILE A 55 1.15 -5.67 -15.28
N ALA A 56 2.31 -6.34 -15.21
CA ALA A 56 3.62 -5.71 -15.31
C ALA A 56 4.66 -6.75 -15.72
N SER A 57 5.57 -6.35 -16.59
CA SER A 57 6.66 -7.17 -17.11
C SER A 57 7.87 -7.23 -16.17
N SER A 58 8.14 -6.14 -15.47
CA SER A 58 9.33 -5.94 -14.63
C SER A 58 9.02 -5.03 -13.45
N LEU A 59 9.88 -5.06 -12.45
CA LEU A 59 9.60 -4.36 -11.20
C LEU A 59 9.51 -2.83 -11.42
N ASP A 60 10.30 -2.29 -12.33
CA ASP A 60 10.23 -0.87 -12.68
C ASP A 60 8.95 -0.55 -13.45
N ASP A 61 8.48 -1.46 -14.31
CA ASP A 61 7.20 -1.35 -15.02
C ASP A 61 6.02 -1.35 -14.04
N LEU A 62 6.04 -2.21 -13.02
CA LEU A 62 5.02 -2.27 -11.94
C LEU A 62 4.88 -0.95 -11.18
N HIS A 63 5.97 -0.18 -11.06
CA HIS A 63 6.03 1.11 -10.38
C HIS A 63 5.91 2.30 -11.33
N SER A 64 5.66 2.05 -12.61
CA SER A 64 5.45 3.07 -13.64
C SER A 64 3.96 3.28 -13.93
N GLU A 65 3.64 4.28 -14.74
CA GLU A 65 2.28 4.50 -15.24
C GLU A 65 1.81 3.42 -16.23
N ALA A 66 2.73 2.59 -16.75
CA ALA A 66 2.40 1.52 -17.69
C ALA A 66 1.82 0.27 -17.01
N ALA A 67 1.94 0.17 -15.67
CA ALA A 67 1.37 -0.92 -14.90
C ALA A 67 -0.16 -0.99 -15.09
N LEU A 68 -0.67 -2.14 -15.50
CA LEU A 68 -2.09 -2.32 -15.79
C LEU A 68 -2.89 -2.63 -14.51
N THR A 69 -2.75 -1.81 -13.46
CA THR A 69 -3.38 -1.96 -12.13
C THR A 69 -4.72 -1.21 -12.01
N GLY A 70 -5.34 -0.84 -13.13
CA GLY A 70 -6.66 -0.22 -13.16
C GLY A 70 -7.79 -1.13 -12.68
N LYS A 71 -8.99 -0.56 -12.48
CA LYS A 71 -10.18 -1.26 -11.94
C LYS A 71 -10.50 -2.60 -12.64
N ALA A 72 -10.30 -2.69 -13.95
CA ALA A 72 -10.60 -3.90 -14.71
C ALA A 72 -9.66 -5.09 -14.38
N ASN A 73 -8.43 -4.81 -13.96
CA ASN A 73 -7.38 -5.81 -13.76
C ASN A 73 -7.05 -6.06 -12.28
N SER A 74 -7.52 -5.17 -11.39
CA SER A 74 -7.44 -5.33 -9.93
C SER A 74 -8.54 -6.27 -9.46
N LEU A 75 -8.19 -7.56 -9.38
CA LEU A 75 -9.09 -8.65 -9.02
C LEU A 75 -8.73 -9.22 -7.65
N ASP A 76 -9.73 -9.76 -6.96
CA ASP A 76 -9.54 -10.59 -5.76
C ASP A 76 -8.95 -11.96 -6.10
N GLU A 77 -8.65 -12.77 -5.08
CA GLU A 77 -8.07 -14.10 -5.25
C GLU A 77 -8.95 -15.08 -6.06
N LYS A 78 -10.25 -14.78 -6.20
CA LYS A 78 -11.23 -15.57 -6.95
C LYS A 78 -11.49 -15.00 -8.35
N GLY A 79 -10.81 -13.92 -8.73
CA GLY A 79 -10.97 -13.26 -10.03
C GLY A 79 -12.14 -12.29 -10.12
N ASN A 80 -12.76 -11.91 -9.00
CA ASN A 80 -13.81 -10.88 -8.98
C ASN A 80 -13.18 -9.48 -8.94
N PRO A 81 -13.80 -8.47 -9.59
CA PRO A 81 -13.33 -7.10 -9.49
C PRO A 81 -13.37 -6.56 -8.06
N VAL A 82 -12.29 -5.92 -7.63
CA VAL A 82 -12.28 -5.17 -6.36
C VAL A 82 -13.14 -3.92 -6.52
N LYS A 83 -13.98 -3.64 -5.52
CA LYS A 83 -14.82 -2.43 -5.52
C LYS A 83 -13.95 -1.20 -5.58
N GLY A 84 -14.18 -0.36 -6.57
CA GLY A 84 -13.36 0.82 -6.81
C GLY A 84 -14.21 2.05 -7.12
N ARG A 85 -13.65 2.96 -7.92
CA ARG A 85 -14.34 4.16 -8.37
C ARG A 85 -15.73 3.81 -8.92
N GLY A 86 -16.77 4.47 -8.36
CA GLY A 86 -18.17 4.29 -8.73
C GLY A 86 -18.95 3.22 -7.96
N ASP A 87 -18.31 2.45 -7.08
CA ASP A 87 -18.98 1.40 -6.28
C ASP A 87 -19.24 1.86 -4.83
N SER A 88 -20.26 1.26 -4.19
CA SER A 88 -20.60 1.50 -2.78
C SER A 88 -20.57 0.19 -1.97
N PRO A 89 -19.73 0.08 -0.91
CA PRO A 89 -18.65 1.00 -0.54
C PRO A 89 -17.50 0.96 -1.56
N ASN A 90 -16.79 2.08 -1.69
CA ASN A 90 -15.56 2.16 -2.49
C ASN A 90 -14.39 1.58 -1.68
N GLN A 91 -13.66 0.61 -2.24
CA GLN A 91 -12.51 -0.07 -1.63
C GLN A 91 -11.25 0.08 -2.49
N HIS A 92 -11.09 1.23 -3.15
CA HIS A 92 -9.94 1.48 -4.04
C HIS A 92 -8.59 1.70 -3.32
N ASP A 93 -8.59 1.87 -2.00
CA ASP A 93 -7.38 2.16 -1.23
C ASP A 93 -6.76 0.87 -0.69
N MET A 94 -5.44 0.75 -0.84
CA MET A 94 -4.66 -0.33 -0.24
C MET A 94 -3.52 0.22 0.62
N MET A 95 -3.35 -0.34 1.81
CA MET A 95 -2.24 0.03 2.68
C MET A 95 -0.97 -0.72 2.25
N THR A 96 0.10 0.02 1.96
CA THR A 96 1.40 -0.56 1.51
C THR A 96 2.58 -0.14 2.38
N GLY A 97 2.48 0.97 3.14
CA GLY A 97 3.61 1.52 3.92
C GLY A 97 4.82 1.90 3.07
N SER A 98 4.63 2.09 1.76
CA SER A 98 5.71 2.24 0.79
C SER A 98 5.62 3.57 0.03
N LEU A 99 6.74 4.05 -0.48
CA LEU A 99 6.81 5.12 -1.47
C LEU A 99 6.34 4.61 -2.85
N SER A 100 6.23 5.50 -3.83
CA SER A 100 5.84 5.16 -5.21
C SER A 100 6.76 4.13 -5.86
N ASP A 101 8.02 4.05 -5.43
CA ASP A 101 9.00 3.08 -5.89
C ASP A 101 8.98 1.76 -5.11
N GLY A 102 8.03 1.55 -4.19
CA GLY A 102 7.89 0.31 -3.41
C GLY A 102 8.90 0.13 -2.27
N ARG A 103 9.68 1.16 -1.92
CA ARG A 103 10.56 1.18 -0.74
C ARG A 103 9.81 1.65 0.50
N LEU A 104 10.30 1.26 1.67
CA LEU A 104 9.74 1.69 2.96
C LEU A 104 9.63 3.20 3.02
N ALA A 105 8.41 3.70 3.24
CA ALA A 105 8.20 5.10 3.53
C ALA A 105 8.90 5.45 4.85
N PRO A 106 9.62 6.59 4.93
CA PRO A 106 10.18 7.03 6.19
C PRO A 106 9.05 7.15 7.22
N PRO A 107 9.33 6.93 8.52
CA PRO A 107 8.35 7.21 9.54
C PRO A 107 7.86 8.64 9.33
N VAL A 108 6.56 8.79 9.10
CA VAL A 108 5.94 10.11 9.04
C VAL A 108 6.07 10.69 10.43
N ALA A 109 7.15 11.41 10.68
CA ALA A 109 7.12 12.53 11.59
C ALA A 109 6.12 13.52 10.97
N MET A 110 4.84 13.28 11.17
CA MET A 110 3.94 14.39 11.35
C MET A 110 4.27 14.90 12.75
N PRO A 111 5.16 15.91 12.91
CA PRO A 111 5.14 16.63 14.16
C PRO A 111 3.69 17.10 14.29
N CYS A 112 3.01 16.66 15.35
CA CYS A 112 1.81 17.34 15.80
C CYS A 112 2.21 18.83 15.83
N PRO A 113 1.64 19.70 14.98
CA PRO A 113 2.03 21.09 15.00
C PRO A 113 1.82 21.55 16.44
N PRO A 114 2.82 22.20 17.08
CA PRO A 114 2.63 22.65 18.45
C PRO A 114 1.34 23.46 18.47
N MET A 115 0.40 23.07 19.35
CA MET A 115 -0.82 23.86 19.54
C MET A 115 -0.37 25.30 19.76
N ARG A 116 -0.63 26.18 18.78
CA ARG A 116 -0.35 27.60 18.94
C ARG A 116 -1.18 28.01 20.14
N ARG A 117 -0.51 28.37 21.25
CA ARG A 117 -1.22 29.04 22.34
C ARG A 117 -1.93 30.25 21.71
N PRO A 118 -3.20 30.50 22.05
CA PRO A 118 -3.86 31.72 21.61
C PRO A 118 -2.95 32.91 21.95
N GLU A 119 -2.70 33.79 20.98
CA GLU A 119 -2.01 35.04 21.27
C GLU A 119 -2.79 35.80 22.35
N PRO A 120 -2.11 36.34 23.37
CA PRO A 120 -2.78 37.19 24.35
C PRO A 120 -3.42 38.38 23.63
N PRO A 121 -4.62 38.82 24.05
CA PRO A 121 -5.28 39.96 23.44
C PRO A 121 -4.37 41.21 23.54
N PRO A 122 -4.36 42.08 22.52
CA PRO A 122 -3.56 43.29 22.54
C PRO A 122 -3.95 44.17 23.74
N PRO A 123 -2.98 44.86 24.38
CA PRO A 123 -3.28 45.70 25.53
C PRO A 123 -4.26 46.80 25.13
N SER A 124 -5.34 46.93 25.92
CA SER A 124 -6.34 47.98 25.73
C SER A 124 -5.64 49.34 25.82
N ARG A 125 -5.60 50.08 24.71
CA ARG A 125 -5.18 51.49 24.72
C ARG A 125 -6.15 52.25 25.63
N ARG A 126 -5.70 52.64 26.83
CA ARG A 126 -6.40 53.67 27.61
C ARG A 126 -6.33 54.94 26.78
N ARG A 127 -7.49 55.36 26.30
CA ARG A 127 -7.69 56.67 25.70
C ARG A 127 -7.69 57.65 26.89
N THR A 128 -6.67 58.50 26.97
CA THR A 128 -6.66 59.68 27.84
C THR A 128 -7.71 60.67 27.36
#